data_AF-A0A0X8GPR0-F1
#
_entry.id   AF-A0A0X8GPR0-F1
#
_cell.length_a   1.000
_cell.length_b   1.000
_cell.length_c   1.000
_cell.angle_alpha   90.00
_cell.angle_beta   90.00
_cell.angle_gamma   90.00
#
_symmetry.space_group_name_H-M   'P 1'
#
loop_
_entity.id
_entity.type
_entity.pdbx_description
1 polymer ?
#
loop_
_entity_poly.entity_id
_entity_poly.type
_entity_poly.pdbx_seq_one_letter_code
_entity_poly.pdbx_strand_id
1 'polypeptide(L)'
;MAKGGANLAQLPAGFAADVYDKRISKIVAIDPGWTYAISNESAVAMKRPILLINLGDKDRWKTVDVGPNGSNLLGRLSSARYAVVHAEIIELMAKFLL
;
A
#
# COMPACT_ATOMS: atom_id res chain seq x y z
N MET A 1 -2.24 -14.87 -23.67
CA MET A 1 -1.10 -14.46 -22.83
C MET A 1 -1.57 -13.36 -21.90
N ALA A 2 -1.29 -13.43 -20.61
CA ALA A 2 -1.58 -12.31 -19.70
C ALA A 2 -0.63 -11.14 -19.97
N LYS A 3 -0.88 -9.96 -19.36
CA LYS A 3 0.07 -8.84 -19.39
C LYS A 3 1.45 -9.33 -18.92
N GLY A 4 2.50 -8.98 -19.67
CA GLY A 4 3.87 -9.42 -19.38
C GLY A 4 4.24 -10.81 -19.90
N GLY A 5 3.42 -11.45 -20.75
CA GLY A 5 3.77 -12.73 -21.39
C GLY A 5 3.61 -13.96 -20.49
N ALA A 6 3.01 -13.80 -19.31
CA ALA A 6 2.79 -14.92 -18.39
C ALA A 6 1.79 -15.93 -18.96
N ASN A 7 2.16 -17.22 -18.90
CA ASN A 7 1.29 -18.34 -19.19
C ASN A 7 0.64 -18.85 -17.89
N LEU A 8 -0.54 -18.32 -17.57
CA LEU A 8 -1.25 -18.67 -16.34
C LEU A 8 -1.72 -20.14 -16.31
N ALA A 9 -1.74 -20.83 -17.45
CA ALA A 9 -2.09 -22.26 -17.53
C ALA A 9 -0.95 -23.20 -17.08
N GLN A 10 0.26 -22.67 -16.88
CA GLN A 10 1.45 -23.44 -16.47
C GLN A 10 1.95 -23.05 -15.07
N LEU A 11 1.09 -22.48 -14.23
CA LEU A 11 1.44 -22.16 -12.85
C LEU A 11 1.61 -23.43 -12.02
N PRO A 12 2.59 -23.49 -11.10
CA PRO A 12 2.78 -24.64 -10.24
C PRO A 12 1.58 -24.86 -9.30
N ALA A 13 1.38 -26.10 -8.86
CA ALA A 13 0.40 -26.41 -7.84
C ALA A 13 0.66 -25.57 -6.58
N GLY A 14 -0.40 -24.95 -6.04
CA GLY A 14 -0.30 -24.07 -4.87
C GLY A 14 0.06 -22.62 -5.17
N PHE A 15 0.25 -22.21 -6.42
CA PHE A 15 0.55 -20.80 -6.76
C PHE A 15 -0.51 -19.81 -6.23
N ALA A 16 -1.79 -20.21 -6.20
CA ALA A 16 -2.90 -19.41 -5.69
C ALA A 16 -3.35 -19.85 -4.28
N ALA A 17 -2.50 -20.54 -3.53
CA ALA A 17 -2.82 -20.94 -2.17
C ALA A 17 -3.02 -19.71 -1.26
N ASP A 18 -3.93 -19.82 -0.31
CA ASP A 18 -4.11 -18.80 0.72
C ASP A 18 -2.89 -18.82 1.67
N VAL A 19 -2.11 -17.74 1.63
CA VAL A 19 -0.91 -17.54 2.46
C VAL A 19 -1.19 -16.63 3.66
N TYR A 20 -2.47 -16.45 4.03
CA TYR A 20 -2.87 -15.61 5.16
C TYR A 20 -2.32 -16.14 6.49
N ASP A 21 -1.28 -15.49 7.02
CA ASP A 21 -0.70 -15.82 8.32
C ASP A 21 -1.49 -15.18 9.46
N LYS A 22 -2.26 -15.99 10.20
CA LYS A 22 -3.11 -15.57 11.33
C LYS A 22 -2.35 -14.89 12.48
N ARG A 23 -1.03 -15.07 12.57
CA ARG A 23 -0.19 -14.47 13.63
C ARG A 23 0.05 -12.98 13.42
N ILE A 24 -0.07 -12.49 12.18
CA ILE A 24 0.08 -11.06 11.88
C ILE A 24 -1.20 -10.34 12.31
N SER A 25 -1.13 -9.56 13.39
CA SER A 25 -2.30 -8.87 13.96
C SER A 25 -2.54 -7.47 13.38
N LYS A 26 -1.49 -6.83 12.84
CA LYS A 26 -1.50 -5.44 12.33
C LYS A 26 -0.49 -5.30 11.20
N ILE A 27 -0.72 -4.36 10.30
CA ILE A 27 0.17 -4.08 9.17
C ILE A 27 0.48 -2.58 9.14
N VAL A 28 1.75 -2.24 8.92
CA VAL A 28 2.17 -0.88 8.58
C VAL A 28 2.86 -0.96 7.22
N ALA A 29 2.38 -0.19 6.24
CA ALA A 29 2.91 -0.14 4.90
C ALA A 29 3.32 1.29 4.55
N ILE A 30 4.61 1.47 4.27
CA ILE A 30 5.20 2.77 3.89
C ILE A 30 5.45 2.74 2.39
N ASP A 31 4.87 3.70 1.65
CA ASP A 31 4.92 3.79 0.19
C ASP A 31 4.79 2.40 -0.48
N PRO A 32 3.72 1.63 -0.17
CA PRO A 32 3.59 0.30 -0.72
C PRO A 32 3.62 0.34 -2.24
N GLY A 33 4.44 -0.51 -2.84
CA GLY A 33 4.43 -0.74 -4.28
C GLY A 33 3.26 -1.62 -4.71
N TRP A 34 3.02 -1.68 -6.03
CA TRP A 34 2.10 -2.64 -6.66
C TRP A 34 0.64 -2.56 -6.18
N THR A 35 0.23 -1.42 -5.65
CA THR A 35 -1.10 -1.16 -5.09
C THR A 35 -2.24 -1.34 -6.11
N TYR A 36 -1.96 -1.13 -7.40
CA TYR A 36 -2.88 -1.41 -8.50
C TYR A 36 -3.11 -2.89 -8.78
N ALA A 37 -2.21 -3.78 -8.34
CA ALA A 37 -2.35 -5.22 -8.53
C ALA A 37 -3.31 -5.86 -7.50
N ILE A 38 -3.63 -5.15 -6.42
CA ILE A 38 -4.59 -5.62 -5.42
C ILE A 38 -5.96 -5.65 -6.08
N SER A 39 -6.64 -6.80 -6.06
CA SER A 39 -8.01 -6.92 -6.57
C SER A 39 -9.02 -6.30 -5.59
N ASN A 40 -10.23 -5.99 -6.05
CA ASN A 40 -11.27 -5.46 -5.16
C ASN A 40 -11.70 -6.49 -4.11
N GLU A 41 -11.77 -7.77 -4.49
CA GLU A 41 -12.07 -8.88 -3.59
C GLU A 41 -11.01 -8.99 -2.50
N SER A 42 -9.73 -8.85 -2.86
CA SER A 42 -8.61 -8.86 -1.91
C SER A 42 -8.70 -7.68 -0.92
N ALA A 43 -9.04 -6.49 -1.42
CA ALA A 43 -9.20 -5.30 -0.58
C ALA A 43 -10.39 -5.43 0.39
N VAL A 44 -11.53 -5.96 -0.08
CA VAL A 44 -12.71 -6.21 0.75
C VAL A 44 -12.46 -7.31 1.78
N ALA A 45 -11.73 -8.37 1.42
CA ALA A 45 -11.40 -9.48 2.33
C ALA A 45 -10.42 -9.06 3.43
N MET A 46 -9.65 -7.99 3.22
CA MET A 46 -8.69 -7.49 4.19
C MET A 46 -9.39 -6.79 5.37
N LYS A 47 -9.51 -7.48 6.50
CA LYS A 47 -10.17 -6.95 7.72
C LYS A 47 -9.20 -6.51 8.82
N ARG A 48 -7.90 -6.71 8.64
CA ARG A 48 -6.89 -6.38 9.66
C ARG A 48 -6.71 -4.86 9.80
N PRO A 49 -6.36 -4.36 11.00
CA PRO A 49 -5.90 -2.99 11.14
C PRO A 49 -4.66 -2.75 10.26
N ILE A 50 -4.76 -1.75 9.38
CA ILE A 50 -3.68 -1.33 8.49
C ILE A 50 -3.38 0.14 8.75
N LEU A 51 -2.10 0.49 8.82
CA LEU A 51 -1.64 1.86 8.67
C LEU A 51 -0.93 1.99 7.32
N LEU A 52 -1.46 2.83 6.45
CA LEU A 52 -0.79 3.27 5.23
C LEU A 52 -0.05 4.57 5.52
N ILE A 53 1.19 4.64 5.07
CA ILE A 53 2.03 5.82 5.21
C ILE A 53 2.53 6.20 3.83
N ASN A 54 2.29 7.44 3.40
CA ASN A 54 3.04 8.01 2.28
C ASN A 54 4.16 8.93 2.77
N LEU A 55 5.31 8.88 2.10
CA LEU A 55 6.41 9.82 2.35
C LEU A 55 6.23 11.06 1.46
N GLY A 56 6.26 12.23 2.10
CA GLY A 56 5.95 13.51 1.46
C GLY A 56 4.49 13.61 1.00
N ASP A 57 4.06 14.80 0.61
CA ASP A 57 2.70 15.11 0.14
C ASP A 57 2.68 15.66 -1.31
N LYS A 58 3.85 15.81 -1.92
CA LYS A 58 4.06 16.35 -3.27
C LYS A 58 4.80 15.35 -4.14
N ASP A 59 4.57 15.44 -5.45
CA ASP A 59 5.31 14.73 -6.51
C ASP A 59 5.48 13.21 -6.30
N ARG A 60 4.52 12.59 -5.61
CA ARG A 60 4.53 11.15 -5.35
C ARG A 60 4.44 10.36 -6.65
N TRP A 61 5.15 9.24 -6.71
CA TRP A 61 4.92 8.29 -7.80
C TRP A 61 3.50 7.73 -7.67
N LYS A 62 2.76 7.72 -8.78
CA LYS A 62 1.37 7.21 -8.81
C LYS A 62 1.23 5.80 -8.24
N THR A 63 2.26 4.98 -8.40
CA THR A 63 2.28 3.59 -7.93
C THR A 63 2.39 3.43 -6.42
N VAL A 64 2.86 4.46 -5.71
CA VAL A 64 2.99 4.44 -4.23
C VAL A 64 1.99 5.38 -3.56
N ASP A 65 1.45 6.38 -4.25
CA ASP A 65 0.41 7.24 -3.71
C ASP A 65 -0.88 6.43 -3.43
N VAL A 66 -1.17 6.21 -2.15
CA VAL A 66 -2.34 5.43 -1.73
C VAL A 66 -3.63 6.25 -1.73
N GLY A 67 -3.52 7.57 -1.94
CA GLY A 67 -4.62 8.51 -2.01
C GLY A 67 -5.40 8.47 -3.33
N PRO A 68 -6.44 9.30 -3.47
CA PRO A 68 -7.33 9.31 -4.64
C PRO A 68 -6.63 9.72 -5.95
N ASN A 69 -5.49 10.42 -5.86
CA ASN A 69 -4.71 10.83 -7.03
C ASN A 69 -3.78 9.73 -7.56
N GLY A 70 -3.58 8.66 -6.78
CA GLY A 70 -2.78 7.49 -7.12
C GLY A 70 -3.63 6.24 -7.27
N SER A 71 -3.33 5.22 -6.48
CA SER A 71 -3.99 3.91 -6.55
C SER A 71 -5.34 3.85 -5.81
N ASN A 72 -5.67 4.90 -5.06
CA ASN A 72 -6.80 4.96 -4.14
C ASN A 72 -6.90 3.73 -3.21
N LEU A 73 -5.75 3.18 -2.81
CA LEU A 73 -5.73 2.00 -1.94
C LEU A 73 -6.37 2.31 -0.58
N LEU A 74 -6.19 3.53 -0.08
CA LEU A 74 -6.84 4.00 1.14
C LEU A 74 -8.38 3.89 1.05
N GLY A 75 -8.96 4.34 -0.07
CA GLY A 75 -10.42 4.28 -0.26
C GLY A 75 -10.96 2.86 -0.45
N ARG A 76 -10.09 1.88 -0.72
CA ARG A 76 -10.47 0.48 -1.00
C ARG A 76 -10.32 -0.42 0.23
N LEU A 77 -9.56 -0.01 1.23
CA LEU A 77 -9.32 -0.77 2.48
C LEU A 77 -10.11 -0.16 3.64
N SER A 78 -11.25 -0.77 3.98
CA SER A 78 -12.16 -0.24 5.01
C SER A 78 -11.56 -0.16 6.41
N SER A 79 -10.52 -0.93 6.71
CA SER A 79 -9.83 -0.95 8.02
C SER A 79 -8.53 -0.12 8.04
N ALA A 80 -8.23 0.60 6.96
CA ALA A 80 -6.99 1.37 6.86
C ALA A 80 -7.10 2.72 7.58
N ARG A 81 -6.03 3.05 8.30
CA ARG A 81 -5.69 4.41 8.72
C ARG A 81 -4.59 4.94 7.82
N TYR A 82 -4.46 6.25 7.76
CA TYR A 82 -3.51 6.91 6.88
C TYR A 82 -2.71 7.98 7.61
N ALA A 83 -1.43 8.08 7.28
CA ALA A 83 -0.55 9.16 7.73
C ALA A 83 0.38 9.59 6.59
N VAL A 84 0.90 10.82 6.71
CA VAL A 84 1.93 11.34 5.82
C VAL A 84 3.14 11.72 6.67
N VAL A 85 4.32 11.26 6.27
CA VAL A 85 5.58 11.70 6.88
C VAL A 85 6.14 12.81 6.00
N HIS A 86 6.13 14.03 6.52
CA HIS A 86 6.72 15.18 5.85
C HIS A 86 8.22 15.22 6.18
N ALA A 87 9.05 15.56 5.19
CA ALA A 87 10.49 15.72 5.38
C ALA A 87 10.86 16.94 6.27
N GLU A 88 9.89 17.80 6.60
CA GLU A 88 10.11 19.09 7.25
C GLU A 88 10.50 19.05 8.74
N ILE A 89 10.88 17.90 9.30
CA ILE A 89 11.47 17.88 10.65
C ILE A 89 12.75 18.74 10.70
N ILE A 90 13.51 18.84 9.60
CA ILE A 90 14.70 19.70 9.53
C ILE A 90 14.32 21.20 9.48
N GLU A 91 13.32 21.58 8.70
CA GLU A 91 12.87 22.99 8.63
C GLU A 91 12.17 23.45 9.92
N LEU A 92 11.43 22.55 10.57
CA LEU A 92 10.80 22.82 11.86
C LEU A 92 11.87 23.02 12.94
N MET A 93 12.92 22.20 12.98
CA MET A 93 14.04 22.40 13.91
C MET A 93 14.82 23.69 13.61
N ALA A 94 14.99 24.07 12.35
CA ALA A 94 15.66 25.32 11.97
C ALA A 94 14.87 26.58 12.37
N LYS A 95 13.53 26.52 12.36
CA LYS A 95 12.65 27.64 12.77
C LYS A 95 12.54 27.83 14.28
N PHE A 96 12.93 26.84 15.09
CA PHE A 96 12.91 26.93 16.55
C PHE A 96 14.31 27.08 17.19
N LEU A 97 15.37 27.13 16.37
CA LEU A 97 16.77 27.27 16.81
C LEU A 97 17.44 28.58 16.30
N LEU A 98 16.69 29.48 15.67
CA LEU A 98 17.09 30.84 15.27
C LEU A 98 16.04 31.85 15.76
#